data_AF-A0A2V9RPU6-F1
#
_entry.id   AF-A0A2V9RPU6-F1
#
_cell.length_a   1.000
_cell.length_b   1.000
_cell.length_c   1.000
_cell.angle_alpha   90.00
_cell.angle_beta   90.00
_cell.angle_gamma   90.00
#
_symmetry.space_group_name_H-M   'P 1'
#
loop_
_entity.id
_entity.type
_entity.pdbx_description
1 polymer ?
#
loop_
_entity_poly.entity_id
_entity_poly.type
_entity_poly.pdbx_seq_one_letter_code
_entity_poly.pdbx_strand_id
1 'polypeptide(L)'
;KVQSSAYSAEFGRTSNGVINWVTKSGTNQIHGSAFVFNRNEVFNDRGFTFTASKKPIVRQWNPGGSFGGPIYIPKIFDGRNKAFFFFAYERASTRNGQSTSLASLPVDEYRIGDMRRNVNAAGQTIPLYDPFDASGRIITDATQRPRMQCNGVLDVICPNRIDPIAKLNMALMPEPDNPNLIVNNYRSRSYSTS
;
A
#
# COMPACT_ATOMS: atom_id res chain seq x y z
N LYS A 1 -2.12 12.62 25.96
CA LYS A 1 -1.42 11.71 26.91
C LYS A 1 -1.86 10.29 26.56
N VAL A 2 -0.93 9.34 26.44
CA VAL A 2 -1.25 7.93 26.19
C VAL A 2 -1.12 7.19 27.52
N GLN A 3 -2.16 6.50 27.97
CA GLN A 3 -2.10 5.61 29.12
C GLN A 3 -2.27 4.17 28.64
N SER A 4 -1.25 3.35 28.90
CA SER A 4 -1.11 2.00 28.34
C SER A 4 -1.32 0.88 29.36
N SER A 5 -1.59 1.17 30.63
CA SER A 5 -1.96 0.15 31.62
C SER A 5 -2.51 0.79 32.91
N ALA A 6 -3.52 0.14 33.50
CA ALA A 6 -4.39 0.59 34.61
C ALA A 6 -5.39 1.69 34.23
N TYR A 7 -6.49 1.29 33.59
CA TYR A 7 -7.66 2.14 33.36
C TYR A 7 -8.44 2.32 34.68
N SER A 8 -8.83 3.55 35.02
CA SER A 8 -9.89 3.79 36.01
C SER A 8 -11.22 3.26 35.46
N ALA A 9 -12.14 2.82 36.34
CA ALA A 9 -13.42 2.21 35.98
C ALA A 9 -14.37 3.12 35.15
N GLU A 10 -13.99 4.39 34.96
CA GLU A 10 -14.66 5.38 34.13
C GLU A 10 -14.55 5.09 32.61
N PHE A 11 -13.61 4.24 32.19
CA PHE A 11 -13.36 3.92 30.78
C PHE A 11 -13.70 2.45 30.47
N GLY A 12 -15.00 2.13 30.44
CA GLY A 12 -15.49 0.82 30.02
C GLY A 12 -15.46 0.62 28.48
N ARG A 13 -15.07 -0.58 28.03
CA ARG A 13 -15.13 -1.11 26.63
C ARG A 13 -14.08 -0.66 25.60
N THR A 14 -12.85 -0.32 25.99
CA THR A 14 -11.76 -0.13 25.00
C THR A 14 -10.57 -1.04 25.31
N SER A 15 -10.39 -2.14 24.56
CA SER A 15 -9.31 -3.12 24.85
C SER A 15 -7.91 -2.67 24.40
N ASN A 16 -7.77 -1.58 23.62
CA ASN A 16 -6.53 -1.29 22.88
C ASN A 16 -5.96 0.13 23.08
N GLY A 17 -6.17 0.76 24.24
CA GLY A 17 -5.60 2.07 24.56
C GLY A 17 -6.61 3.21 24.49
N VAL A 18 -6.55 4.12 25.46
CA VAL A 18 -7.32 5.36 25.46
C VAL A 18 -6.40 6.49 24.99
N ILE A 19 -6.73 7.07 23.83
CA ILE A 19 -6.06 8.27 23.32
C ILE A 19 -6.75 9.48 23.93
N ASN A 20 -6.09 10.14 24.88
CA ASN A 20 -6.61 11.38 25.46
C ASN A 20 -6.10 12.59 24.67
N TRP A 21 -7.00 13.21 23.90
CA TRP A 21 -6.79 14.45 23.18
C TRP A 21 -7.03 15.62 24.13
N VAL A 22 -5.95 16.23 24.61
CA VAL A 22 -6.05 17.46 25.42
C VAL A 22 -6.02 18.64 24.46
N THR A 23 -7.18 19.24 24.21
CA THR A 23 -7.27 20.54 23.53
C THR A 23 -6.72 21.64 24.45
N LYS A 24 -6.10 22.68 23.88
CA LYS A 24 -5.57 23.81 24.67
C LYS A 24 -6.70 24.44 25.50
N SER A 25 -6.43 24.74 26.77
CA SER A 25 -7.35 25.47 27.64
C SER A 25 -7.47 26.94 27.22
N GLY A 26 -8.64 27.53 27.40
CA GLY A 26 -8.91 28.92 27.03
C GLY A 26 -8.02 29.91 27.81
N THR A 27 -7.48 30.90 27.10
CA THR A 27 -6.62 31.96 27.66
C THR A 27 -7.37 33.29 27.70
N ASN A 28 -7.01 34.16 28.65
CA ASN A 28 -7.53 35.54 28.69
C ASN A 28 -6.89 36.47 27.65
N GLN A 29 -5.92 35.96 26.90
CA GLN A 29 -5.28 36.68 25.81
C GLN A 29 -5.61 36.00 24.50
N ILE A 30 -5.85 36.79 23.46
CA ILE A 30 -6.02 36.27 22.10
C ILE A 30 -4.68 35.68 21.66
N HIS A 31 -4.68 34.43 21.22
CA HIS A 31 -3.50 33.80 20.63
C HIS A 31 -3.88 32.94 19.43
N GLY A 32 -2.93 32.80 18.51
CA GLY A 32 -3.07 31.90 17.38
C GLY A 32 -1.73 31.28 17.02
N SER A 33 -1.80 30.24 16.21
CA SER A 33 -0.64 29.60 15.59
C SER A 33 -0.96 29.29 14.15
N ALA A 34 0.00 29.44 13.26
CA ALA A 34 -0.07 28.94 11.90
C ALA A 34 1.08 27.96 11.67
N PHE A 35 0.84 26.94 10.87
CA PHE A 35 1.86 26.02 10.43
C PHE A 35 1.65 25.67 8.96
N VAL A 36 2.74 25.27 8.34
CA VAL A 36 2.75 24.78 6.97
C VAL A 36 3.64 23.55 6.93
N PHE A 37 3.08 22.44 6.47
CA PHE A 37 3.86 21.27 6.12
C PHE A 37 3.96 21.17 4.60
N ASN A 38 5.20 21.17 4.09
CA ASN A 38 5.50 21.01 2.67
C ASN A 38 6.41 19.81 2.45
N ARG A 39 6.01 18.90 1.57
CA ARG A 39 6.86 17.83 1.05
C ARG A 39 6.91 17.95 -0.45
N ASN A 40 8.11 17.90 -1.03
CA ASN A 40 8.31 17.99 -2.47
C ASN A 40 9.34 16.96 -2.95
N GLU A 41 9.15 16.43 -4.16
CA GLU A 41 10.09 15.54 -4.83
C GLU A 41 11.49 16.14 -5.04
N VAL A 42 11.62 17.47 -5.11
CA VAL A 42 12.92 18.16 -5.27
C VAL A 42 13.83 17.91 -4.06
N PHE A 43 13.26 17.82 -2.87
CA PHE A 43 14.00 17.59 -1.62
C PHE A 43 14.17 16.11 -1.27
N ASN A 44 13.46 15.21 -1.97
CA ASN A 44 13.52 13.78 -1.72
C ASN A 44 14.47 13.10 -2.70
N ASP A 45 15.16 12.05 -2.25
CA ASP A 45 15.92 11.18 -3.15
C ASP A 45 15.02 10.12 -3.81
N ARG A 46 15.50 9.51 -4.90
CA ARG A 46 14.83 8.39 -5.56
C ARG A 46 14.93 7.12 -4.71
N GLY A 47 13.92 6.26 -4.78
CA GLY A 47 14.01 4.90 -4.26
C GLY A 47 15.04 4.06 -5.05
N PHE A 48 15.63 3.06 -4.39
CA PHE A 48 16.53 2.09 -5.02
C PHE A 48 15.73 1.18 -5.97
N THR A 49 15.98 1.28 -7.27
CA THR A 49 15.36 0.43 -8.32
C THR A 49 16.38 0.13 -9.43
N PHE A 50 16.21 -0.99 -10.14
CA PHE A 50 17.15 -1.50 -11.16
C PHE A 50 17.27 -0.64 -12.42
N THR A 51 16.27 0.20 -12.70
CA THR A 51 16.27 1.11 -13.85
C THR A 51 16.28 2.55 -13.39
N ALA A 52 16.95 3.42 -14.15
CA ALA A 52 16.95 4.86 -13.90
C ALA A 52 15.52 5.40 -14.01
N SER A 53 14.82 5.45 -12.89
CA SER A 53 13.47 5.99 -12.81
C SER A 53 13.52 7.47 -12.45
N LYS A 54 12.70 8.28 -13.13
CA LYS A 54 12.44 9.66 -12.67
C LYS A 54 11.92 9.60 -11.23
N LYS A 55 12.40 10.53 -10.39
CA LYS A 55 11.92 10.69 -9.01
C LYS A 55 10.38 10.75 -9.02
N PRO A 56 9.69 9.92 -8.21
CA PRO A 56 8.24 9.98 -8.15
C PRO A 56 7.82 11.36 -7.64
N ILE A 57 6.77 11.92 -8.24
CA ILE A 57 6.19 13.19 -7.78
C ILE A 57 5.62 12.93 -6.38
N VAL A 58 5.99 13.74 -5.39
CA VAL A 58 5.37 13.68 -4.06
C VAL A 58 5.26 15.11 -3.59
N ARG A 59 4.04 15.63 -3.68
CA ARG A 59 3.73 17.00 -3.27
C ARG A 59 2.70 16.96 -2.17
N GLN A 60 3.09 17.39 -0.98
CA GLN A 60 2.17 17.61 0.13
C GLN A 60 2.18 19.08 0.49
N TRP A 61 0.99 19.64 0.60
CA TRP A 61 0.78 21.01 1.03
C TRP A 61 -0.31 21.03 2.06
N ASN A 62 0.10 21.07 3.33
CA ASN A 62 -0.82 21.05 4.45
C ASN A 62 -0.69 22.33 5.29
N PRO A 63 -1.35 23.42 4.88
CA PRO A 63 -1.48 24.61 5.71
C PRO A 63 -2.51 24.36 6.80
N GLY A 64 -2.22 24.85 7.99
CA GLY A 64 -3.15 24.81 9.10
C GLY A 64 -2.85 25.88 10.13
N GLY A 65 -3.77 26.00 11.07
CA GLY A 65 -3.63 26.96 12.14
C GLY A 65 -4.73 26.84 13.18
N SER A 66 -4.53 27.56 14.26
CA SER A 66 -5.50 27.69 15.34
C SER A 66 -5.56 29.14 15.82
N PHE A 67 -6.72 29.52 16.32
CA PHE A 67 -7.00 30.85 16.86
C PHE A 67 -7.99 30.72 18.02
N GLY A 68 -7.70 31.37 19.14
CA GLY A 68 -8.55 31.31 20.32
C GLY A 68 -8.31 32.46 21.29
N GLY A 69 -9.23 32.63 22.23
CA GLY A 69 -9.19 33.69 23.22
C GLY A 69 -10.52 33.83 23.97
N PRO A 70 -10.66 34.85 24.84
CA PRO A 70 -11.90 35.09 25.56
C PRO A 70 -12.94 35.73 24.65
N ILE A 71 -14.21 35.41 24.87
CA ILE A 71 -15.32 36.09 24.18
C ILE A 71 -15.52 37.45 24.84
N TYR A 72 -15.20 38.54 24.14
CA TYR A 72 -15.41 39.90 24.62
C TYR A 72 -16.30 40.67 23.64
N ILE A 73 -17.50 41.03 24.09
CA ILE A 73 -18.42 41.89 23.36
C ILE A 73 -18.58 43.18 24.18
N PRO A 74 -18.03 44.32 23.71
CA PRO A 74 -18.05 45.57 24.46
C PRO A 74 -19.45 45.91 24.95
N LYS A 75 -19.58 46.24 26.25
CA LYS A 75 -20.84 46.63 26.93
C LYS A 75 -21.94 45.56 27.02
N ILE A 76 -21.75 44.39 26.43
CA ILE A 76 -22.76 43.31 26.39
C ILE A 76 -22.29 42.11 27.20
N PHE A 77 -21.04 41.68 27.03
CA PHE A 77 -20.54 40.47 27.66
C PHE A 77 -19.01 40.49 27.84
N ASP A 78 -18.57 40.33 29.08
CA ASP A 78 -17.16 40.14 29.44
C ASP A 78 -16.91 38.67 29.80
N GLY A 79 -16.46 37.90 28.80
CA GLY A 79 -16.15 36.48 28.92
C GLY A 79 -14.75 36.18 29.46
N ARG A 80 -13.95 37.17 29.85
CA ARG A 80 -12.64 36.91 30.49
C ARG A 80 -12.83 36.05 31.74
N ASN A 81 -12.05 34.97 31.86
CA ASN A 81 -12.18 33.90 32.88
C ASN A 81 -13.49 33.10 32.86
N LYS A 82 -14.40 33.32 31.91
CA LYS A 82 -15.76 32.73 31.94
C LYS A 82 -16.15 32.00 30.65
N ALA A 83 -15.76 32.54 29.50
CA ALA A 83 -16.15 32.03 28.19
C ALA A 83 -15.04 32.28 27.16
N PHE A 84 -14.64 31.21 26.49
CA PHE A 84 -13.55 31.21 25.52
C PHE A 84 -14.03 30.61 24.20
N PHE A 85 -13.46 31.08 23.11
CA PHE A 85 -13.65 30.48 21.79
C PHE A 85 -12.34 29.86 21.30
N PHE A 86 -12.46 28.85 20.46
CA PHE A 86 -11.33 28.21 19.80
C PHE A 86 -11.75 27.75 18.40
N PHE A 87 -10.95 28.10 17.41
CA PHE A 87 -11.09 27.69 16.03
C PHE A 87 -9.77 27.06 15.56
N ALA A 88 -9.87 25.92 14.88
CA ALA A 88 -8.73 25.29 14.24
C ALA A 88 -9.13 24.84 12.83
N TYR A 89 -8.20 24.99 11.90
CA TYR A 89 -8.38 24.58 10.53
C TYR A 89 -7.10 23.93 10.02
N GLU A 90 -7.24 22.81 9.35
CA GLU A 90 -6.18 22.14 8.61
C GLU A 90 -6.73 21.71 7.26
N ARG A 91 -5.94 21.93 6.22
CA ARG A 91 -6.20 21.34 4.91
C ARG A 91 -5.06 20.40 4.59
N ALA A 92 -5.35 19.13 4.34
CA ALA A 92 -4.37 18.22 3.77
C ALA A 92 -4.58 18.15 2.25
N SER A 93 -3.50 18.26 1.47
CA SER A 93 -3.52 18.07 0.02
C SER A 93 -2.32 17.26 -0.39
N THR A 94 -2.55 16.09 -1.00
CA THR A 94 -1.47 15.20 -1.41
C THR A 94 -1.59 14.85 -2.88
N ARG A 95 -0.53 15.15 -3.64
CA ARG A 95 -0.37 14.70 -5.01
C ARG A 95 0.82 13.75 -5.08
N ASN A 96 0.52 12.47 -5.19
CA ASN A 96 1.52 11.45 -5.44
C ASN A 96 1.57 11.11 -6.94
N GLY A 97 2.78 10.93 -7.44
CA GLY A 97 3.08 10.37 -8.74
C GLY A 97 2.99 8.86 -8.70
N GLN A 98 3.39 8.26 -9.81
CA GLN A 98 3.39 6.81 -9.97
C GLN A 98 4.24 6.12 -8.90
N SER A 99 3.70 5.04 -8.34
CA SER A 99 4.46 4.14 -7.48
C SER A 99 5.74 3.69 -8.19
N THR A 100 6.81 3.53 -7.42
CA THR A 100 8.05 2.88 -7.89
C THR A 100 8.13 1.44 -7.39
N SER A 101 7.06 0.94 -6.75
CA SER A 101 7.03 -0.44 -6.27
C SER A 101 7.12 -1.40 -7.45
N LEU A 102 7.96 -2.41 -7.28
CA LEU A 102 8.09 -3.48 -8.24
C LEU A 102 7.08 -4.56 -7.87
N ALA A 103 6.41 -5.09 -8.89
CA ALA A 103 5.54 -6.24 -8.83
C ALA A 103 6.06 -7.29 -9.81
N SER A 104 5.61 -8.53 -9.62
CA SER A 104 5.92 -9.64 -10.51
C SER A 104 4.69 -9.94 -11.36
N LEU A 105 4.81 -9.76 -12.67
CA LEU A 105 3.81 -10.15 -13.65
C LEU A 105 4.28 -11.40 -14.41
N PRO A 106 3.34 -12.27 -14.85
CA PRO A 106 3.69 -13.41 -15.70
C PRO A 106 4.31 -12.92 -17.02
N VAL A 107 5.50 -13.47 -17.34
CA VAL A 107 6.11 -13.37 -18.67
C VAL A 107 5.29 -14.15 -19.70
N ASP A 108 5.47 -13.88 -20.98
CA ASP A 108 4.63 -14.44 -22.04
C ASP A 108 4.63 -15.97 -22.06
N GLU A 109 5.77 -16.59 -21.76
CA GLU A 109 5.90 -18.04 -21.64
C GLU A 109 4.98 -18.59 -20.53
N TYR A 110 4.87 -17.88 -19.40
CA TYR A 110 4.03 -18.30 -18.27
C TYR A 110 2.55 -18.19 -18.61
N ARG A 111 2.17 -17.21 -19.45
CA ARG A 111 0.78 -17.01 -19.90
C ARG A 111 0.27 -18.16 -20.77
N ILE A 112 1.17 -18.87 -21.45
CA ILE A 112 0.85 -20.06 -22.26
C ILE A 112 1.15 -21.38 -21.51
N GLY A 113 1.54 -21.31 -20.24
CA GLY A 113 1.77 -22.48 -19.39
C GLY A 113 3.19 -23.04 -19.42
N ASP A 114 4.16 -22.39 -20.09
CA ASP A 114 5.56 -22.82 -20.11
C ASP A 114 6.32 -22.26 -18.90
N MET A 115 6.57 -23.10 -17.90
CA MET A 115 7.18 -22.70 -16.63
C MET A 115 8.68 -23.02 -16.55
N ARG A 116 9.34 -23.35 -17.67
CA ARG A 116 10.76 -23.79 -17.66
C ARG A 116 11.74 -22.74 -17.16
N ARG A 117 11.38 -21.45 -17.26
CA ARG A 117 12.14 -20.32 -16.70
C ARG A 117 11.98 -20.13 -15.19
N ASN A 118 11.13 -20.94 -14.54
CA ASN A 118 10.98 -20.91 -13.09
C ASN A 118 12.18 -21.61 -12.45
N VAL A 119 13.26 -20.86 -12.21
CA VAL A 119 14.53 -21.38 -11.71
C VAL A 119 14.79 -20.92 -10.27
N ASN A 120 15.55 -21.71 -9.52
CA ASN A 120 16.08 -21.32 -8.22
C ASN A 120 17.24 -20.31 -8.38
N ALA A 121 17.80 -19.85 -7.25
CA ALA A 121 18.93 -18.92 -7.24
C ALA A 121 20.20 -19.45 -7.95
N ALA A 122 20.32 -20.77 -8.11
CA ALA A 122 21.42 -21.43 -8.82
C ALA A 122 21.13 -21.66 -10.32
N GLY A 123 20.00 -21.17 -10.84
CA GLY A 123 19.61 -21.33 -12.23
C GLY A 123 19.02 -22.71 -12.59
N GLN A 124 18.72 -23.56 -11.60
CA GLN A 124 18.10 -24.87 -11.82
C GLN A 124 16.58 -24.72 -11.84
N THR A 125 15.90 -25.30 -12.84
CA THR A 125 14.43 -25.29 -12.93
C THR A 125 13.79 -25.94 -11.71
N ILE A 126 12.81 -25.24 -11.13
CA ILE A 126 11.98 -25.72 -10.04
C ILE A 126 10.90 -26.62 -10.65
N PRO A 127 10.93 -27.94 -10.36
CA PRO A 127 10.04 -28.88 -11.02
C PRO A 127 8.58 -28.61 -10.63
N LEU A 128 7.70 -28.61 -11.63
CA LEU A 128 6.26 -28.56 -11.42
C LEU A 128 5.70 -29.98 -11.40
N TYR A 129 4.80 -30.28 -10.46
CA TYR A 129 4.21 -31.61 -10.31
C TYR A 129 2.72 -31.56 -10.62
N ASP A 130 2.24 -32.58 -11.32
CA ASP A 130 0.83 -32.72 -11.69
C ASP A 130 0.03 -33.30 -10.51
N PRO A 131 -1.01 -32.61 -10.01
CA PRO A 131 -1.85 -33.17 -8.95
C PRO A 131 -2.79 -34.27 -9.45
N PHE A 132 -2.87 -34.51 -10.76
CA PHE A 132 -3.75 -35.53 -11.35
C PHE A 132 -2.96 -36.72 -11.92
N ASP A 133 -3.55 -37.90 -11.85
CA ASP A 133 -3.07 -39.07 -12.59
C ASP A 133 -3.47 -39.01 -14.08
N ALA A 134 -3.02 -39.99 -14.87
CA ALA A 134 -3.39 -40.08 -16.29
C ALA A 134 -4.90 -40.25 -16.54
N SER A 135 -5.66 -40.65 -15.51
CA SER A 135 -7.12 -40.78 -15.55
C SER A 135 -7.85 -39.52 -15.05
N GLY A 136 -7.14 -38.44 -14.72
CA GLY A 136 -7.69 -37.20 -14.22
C GLY A 136 -8.12 -37.23 -12.74
N ARG A 137 -7.73 -38.25 -11.98
CA ARG A 137 -8.03 -38.36 -10.54
C ARG A 137 -6.96 -37.66 -9.72
N ILE A 138 -7.34 -37.06 -8.60
CA ILE A 138 -6.41 -36.38 -7.71
C ILE A 138 -5.49 -37.40 -7.02
N ILE A 139 -4.19 -37.18 -7.13
CA ILE A 139 -3.16 -37.91 -6.39
C ILE A 139 -3.01 -37.26 -5.00
N THR A 140 -3.42 -37.98 -3.96
CA THR A 140 -3.41 -37.51 -2.57
C THR A 140 -2.00 -37.42 -2.00
N ASP A 141 -1.12 -38.37 -2.33
CA ASP A 141 0.29 -38.36 -1.93
C ASP A 141 1.11 -37.45 -2.86
N ALA A 142 1.65 -36.36 -2.31
CA ALA A 142 2.45 -35.40 -3.08
C ALA A 142 3.75 -36.00 -3.65
N THR A 143 4.31 -37.04 -3.03
CA THR A 143 5.57 -37.68 -3.45
C THR A 143 5.40 -38.55 -4.70
N GLN A 144 4.17 -38.99 -4.98
CA GLN A 144 3.83 -39.84 -6.13
C GLN A 144 3.39 -39.04 -7.36
N ARG A 145 3.33 -37.71 -7.26
CA ARG A 145 2.89 -36.85 -8.35
C ARG A 145 3.92 -36.87 -9.48
N PRO A 146 3.52 -37.17 -10.73
CA PRO A 146 4.44 -37.10 -11.85
C PRO A 146 4.83 -35.63 -12.10
N ARG A 147 5.99 -35.42 -12.71
CA ARG A 147 6.35 -34.09 -13.20
C ARG A 147 5.36 -33.65 -14.27
N MET A 148 4.92 -32.41 -14.17
CA MET A 148 4.03 -31.81 -15.14
C MET A 148 4.70 -31.78 -16.49
N GLN A 149 3.99 -32.22 -17.53
CA GLN A 149 4.49 -32.25 -18.88
C GLN A 149 3.38 -32.04 -19.89
N CYS A 150 3.76 -31.47 -21.04
CA CYS A 150 2.90 -31.40 -22.21
C CYS A 150 3.65 -31.90 -23.44
N ASN A 151 3.09 -32.88 -24.16
CA ASN A 151 3.70 -33.47 -25.36
C ASN A 151 5.17 -33.89 -25.15
N GLY A 152 5.50 -34.41 -23.96
CA GLY A 152 6.86 -34.84 -23.59
C GLY A 152 7.80 -33.72 -23.14
N VAL A 153 7.35 -32.47 -23.10
CA VAL A 153 8.13 -31.33 -22.57
C VAL A 153 7.79 -31.15 -21.09
N LEU A 154 8.81 -31.24 -20.23
CA LEU A 154 8.68 -31.06 -18.78
C LEU A 154 8.43 -29.59 -18.39
N ASP A 155 7.73 -29.41 -17.27
CA ASP A 155 7.36 -28.13 -16.66
C ASP A 155 6.50 -27.23 -17.56
N VAL A 156 5.70 -27.85 -18.43
CA VAL A 156 4.74 -27.17 -19.32
C VAL A 156 3.32 -27.67 -19.02
N ILE A 157 2.42 -26.74 -18.72
CA ILE A 157 0.97 -26.98 -18.64
C ILE A 157 0.42 -27.02 -20.07
N CYS A 158 -0.28 -28.10 -20.45
CA CYS A 158 -0.91 -28.13 -21.76
C CYS A 158 -1.99 -27.04 -21.91
N PRO A 159 -2.10 -26.36 -23.07
CA PRO A 159 -3.08 -25.29 -23.28
C PRO A 159 -4.54 -25.69 -23.03
N ASN A 160 -4.91 -26.95 -23.26
CA ASN A 160 -6.25 -27.48 -23.00
C ASN A 160 -6.56 -27.73 -21.50
N ARG A 161 -5.54 -27.64 -20.64
CA ARG A 161 -5.67 -27.75 -19.18
C ARG A 161 -5.64 -26.39 -18.47
N ILE A 162 -5.49 -25.31 -19.23
CA ILE A 162 -5.58 -23.95 -18.71
C ILE A 162 -7.04 -23.52 -18.78
N ASP A 163 -7.59 -23.11 -17.64
CA ASP A 163 -8.95 -22.63 -17.56
C ASP A 163 -9.17 -21.42 -18.50
N PRO A 164 -10.25 -21.38 -19.31
CA PRO A 164 -10.50 -20.28 -20.24
C PRO A 164 -10.64 -18.91 -19.57
N ILE A 165 -11.18 -18.85 -18.35
CA ILE A 165 -11.30 -17.64 -17.56
C ILE A 165 -9.92 -17.21 -17.04
N ALA A 166 -9.07 -18.15 -16.63
CA ALA A 166 -7.68 -17.86 -16.27
C ALA A 166 -6.91 -17.26 -17.46
N LYS A 167 -7.08 -17.82 -18.66
CA LYS A 167 -6.47 -17.29 -19.90
C LYS A 167 -6.94 -15.87 -20.21
N LEU A 168 -8.24 -15.59 -20.05
CA LEU A 168 -8.79 -14.24 -20.24
C LEU A 168 -8.23 -13.26 -19.21
N ASN A 169 -8.18 -13.63 -17.93
CA ASN A 169 -7.62 -12.77 -16.88
C ASN A 169 -6.14 -12.47 -17.10
N MET A 170 -5.35 -13.45 -17.55
CA MET A 170 -3.94 -13.24 -17.89
C MET A 170 -3.77 -12.27 -19.07
N ALA A 171 -4.68 -12.29 -20.05
CA ALA A 171 -4.66 -11.36 -21.18
C ALA A 171 -5.02 -9.91 -20.79
N LEU A 172 -5.74 -9.70 -19.68
CA LEU A 172 -6.03 -8.37 -19.14
C LEU A 172 -4.83 -7.78 -18.37
N MET A 173 -3.84 -8.60 -18.02
CA MET A 173 -2.64 -8.12 -17.33
C MET A 173 -1.70 -7.40 -18.31
N PRO A 174 -1.14 -6.24 -17.93
CA PRO A 174 -0.16 -5.56 -18.77
C PRO A 174 1.10 -6.42 -18.94
N GLU A 175 1.84 -6.18 -20.01
CA GLU A 175 3.14 -6.82 -20.22
C GLU A 175 4.16 -6.32 -19.18
N PRO A 176 5.12 -7.18 -18.75
CA PRO A 176 6.18 -6.78 -17.85
C PRO A 176 7.06 -5.70 -18.49
N ASP A 177 7.54 -4.74 -17.69
CA ASP A 177 8.49 -3.71 -18.17
C ASP A 177 9.87 -4.33 -18.51
N ASN A 178 10.22 -5.46 -17.90
CA ASN A 178 11.44 -6.22 -18.21
C ASN A 178 11.17 -7.74 -18.29
N PRO A 179 10.96 -8.32 -19.49
CA PRO A 179 10.63 -9.74 -19.65
C PRO A 179 11.80 -10.69 -19.37
N ASN A 180 13.03 -10.20 -19.17
CA ASN A 180 14.18 -11.03 -18.80
C ASN A 180 14.14 -11.45 -17.31
N LEU A 181 13.38 -10.73 -16.48
CA LEU A 181 13.21 -11.03 -15.07
C LEU A 181 11.87 -11.74 -14.82
N ILE A 182 11.90 -12.77 -13.96
CA ILE A 182 10.69 -13.51 -13.52
C ILE A 182 10.08 -12.93 -12.24
N VAL A 183 10.84 -12.11 -11.50
CA VAL A 183 10.43 -11.42 -10.28
C VAL A 183 10.70 -9.92 -10.42
N ASN A 184 9.88 -9.08 -9.79
CA ASN A 184 10.06 -7.62 -9.78
C ASN A 184 10.21 -7.02 -11.18
N ASN A 185 9.48 -7.57 -12.16
CA ASN A 185 9.62 -7.31 -13.60
C ASN A 185 8.61 -6.28 -14.15
N TYR A 186 7.73 -5.76 -13.30
CA TYR A 186 6.78 -4.71 -13.66
C TYR A 186 6.75 -3.61 -12.60
N ARG A 187 6.68 -2.36 -13.02
CA ARG A 187 6.52 -1.21 -12.14
C ARG A 187 5.05 -0.89 -11.97
N SER A 188 4.58 -0.87 -10.73
CA SER A 188 3.21 -0.50 -10.41
C SER A 188 2.90 0.94 -10.88
N ARG A 189 1.89 1.09 -11.72
CA ARG A 189 1.45 2.36 -12.31
C ARG A 189 0.24 2.98 -11.57
N SER A 190 0.10 2.69 -10.29
CA SER A 190 -1.01 3.24 -9.49
C SER A 190 -0.78 4.73 -9.19
N TYR A 191 -1.75 5.56 -9.58
CA TYR A 191 -1.85 6.96 -9.15
C TYR A 191 -2.72 7.04 -7.90
N SER A 192 -2.28 7.75 -6.86
CA SER A 192 -3.12 8.11 -5.74
C SER A 192 -3.19 9.63 -5.67
N THR A 193 -4.35 10.18 -5.99
CA THR A 193 -4.70 11.58 -5.75
C THR A 193 -5.76 11.62 -4.67
N SER A 194 -5.49 12.34 -3.58
CA SER A 194 -6.44 12.57 -2.48
C SER A 194 -6.40 14.02 -2.05
#